data_AF-A0A6C0F640-F1
#
_entry.id   AF-A0A6C0F640-F1
#
_cell.length_a   1.000
_cell.length_b   1.000
_cell.length_c   1.000
_cell.angle_alpha   90.00
_cell.angle_beta   90.00
_cell.angle_gamma   90.00
#
_symmetry.space_group_name_H-M   'P 1'
#
loop_
_entity.id
_entity.type
_entity.pdbx_description
1 polymer ?
#
loop_
_entity_poly.entity_id
_entity_poly.type
_entity_poly.pdbx_seq_one_letter_code
_entity_poly.pdbx_strand_id
1 'polypeptide(L)'
;MVKPIKQIWFYNNTDLHVNVSGWVSVMDGLSSLKSVLVKPSEKIIVHSSVGEWHLDSMFYDDEYYKLWKDRGLQKYCNVGKFRSQPCASGNYAWMEYDNPFICSYSEIEGDVIGFMTFEMTE
;
A
#
# COMPACT_ATOMS: atom_id res chain seq x y z
N MET A 1 -2.43 23.34 -13.29
CA MET A 1 -3.75 22.87 -12.79
C MET A 1 -3.51 21.56 -12.07
N VAL A 2 -3.64 21.56 -10.74
CA VAL A 2 -3.33 20.39 -9.89
C VAL A 2 -4.30 19.26 -10.23
N LYS A 3 -3.75 18.11 -10.64
CA LYS A 3 -4.50 16.93 -11.11
C LYS A 3 -5.46 16.38 -10.04
N PRO A 4 -6.51 15.63 -10.45
CA PRO A 4 -7.42 15.00 -9.51
C PRO A 4 -6.68 14.01 -8.60
N ILE A 5 -6.94 14.13 -7.30
CA ILE A 5 -6.45 13.22 -6.26
C ILE A 5 -7.27 11.93 -6.34
N LYS A 6 -6.60 10.79 -6.50
CA LYS A 6 -7.22 9.46 -6.37
C LYS A 6 -7.12 9.02 -4.93
N GLN A 7 -8.14 8.29 -4.48
CA GLN A 7 -8.25 7.79 -3.12
C GLN A 7 -8.81 6.38 -3.11
N ILE A 8 -8.31 5.55 -2.21
CA ILE A 8 -8.77 4.16 -2.03
C ILE A 8 -8.74 3.83 -0.54
N TRP A 9 -9.69 3.01 -0.09
CA TRP A 9 -9.59 2.43 1.25
C TRP A 9 -8.50 1.37 1.24
N PHE A 10 -7.66 1.38 2.26
CA PHE A 10 -6.66 0.34 2.50
C PHE A 10 -6.87 -0.23 3.90
N TYR A 11 -6.92 -1.55 3.99
CA TYR A 11 -7.03 -2.29 5.23
C TYR A 11 -5.88 -3.27 5.36
N ASN A 12 -5.13 -3.12 6.45
CA ASN A 12 -4.08 -4.04 6.83
C ASN A 12 -4.66 -5.17 7.68
N ASN A 13 -4.93 -6.31 7.07
CA ASN A 13 -5.43 -7.51 7.73
C ASN A 13 -4.30 -8.41 8.26
N THR A 14 -3.10 -7.86 8.45
CA THR A 14 -1.99 -8.55 9.11
C THR A 14 -1.85 -8.08 10.55
N ASP A 15 -1.05 -8.80 11.32
CA ASP A 15 -0.53 -8.40 12.63
C ASP A 15 0.84 -7.71 12.53
N LEU A 16 1.24 -7.30 11.32
CA LEU A 16 2.45 -6.53 11.04
C LEU A 16 2.09 -5.08 10.70
N HIS A 17 3.01 -4.16 10.94
CA HIS A 17 2.91 -2.81 10.39
C HIS A 17 3.35 -2.82 8.93
N VAL A 18 2.78 -1.95 8.10
CA VAL A 18 3.19 -1.77 6.70
C VAL A 18 3.13 -0.29 6.34
N ASN A 19 4.01 0.17 5.45
CA ASN A 19 3.88 1.49 4.86
C ASN A 19 3.13 1.42 3.54
N VAL A 20 2.24 2.37 3.33
CA VAL A 20 1.63 2.62 2.02
C VAL A 20 2.15 3.95 1.50
N SER A 21 2.85 3.90 0.37
CA SER A 21 3.51 5.04 -0.23
C SER A 21 2.84 5.43 -1.55
N GLY A 22 2.56 6.72 -1.77
CA GLY A 22 1.91 7.22 -2.98
C GLY A 22 2.41 8.59 -3.42
N TRP A 23 2.39 8.87 -4.71
CA TRP A 23 2.80 10.17 -5.25
C TRP A 23 1.71 11.21 -5.03
N VAL A 24 2.05 12.34 -4.42
CA VAL A 24 1.15 13.47 -4.19
C VAL A 24 1.70 14.72 -4.87
N SER A 25 0.89 15.32 -5.74
CA SER A 25 1.19 16.57 -6.42
C SER A 25 1.28 17.69 -5.40
N VAL A 26 2.42 18.38 -5.35
CA VAL A 26 2.65 19.52 -4.45
C VAL A 26 2.40 20.84 -5.16
N MET A 27 2.84 20.93 -6.42
CA MET A 27 2.59 22.05 -7.34
C MET A 27 2.74 21.58 -8.79
N ASP A 28 2.47 22.45 -9.76
CA ASP A 28 2.58 22.11 -11.19
C ASP A 28 4.01 21.62 -11.51
N GLY A 29 4.11 20.40 -12.04
CA GLY A 29 5.39 19.76 -12.38
C GLY A 29 6.16 19.14 -11.20
N LEU A 30 5.67 19.26 -9.96
CA LEU A 30 6.35 18.72 -8.77
C LEU A 30 5.44 17.77 -7.98
N SER A 31 5.93 16.54 -7.78
CA SER A 31 5.30 15.54 -6.92
C SER A 31 6.25 15.11 -5.82
N SER A 32 5.69 14.76 -4.66
CA SER A 32 6.43 14.16 -3.54
C SER A 32 5.86 12.78 -3.26
N LEU A 33 6.72 11.84 -2.84
CA LEU A 33 6.26 10.58 -2.29
C LEU A 33 5.78 10.85 -0.86
N LYS A 34 4.57 10.39 -0.54
CA LYS A 34 4.02 10.42 0.80
C LYS A 34 3.76 9.00 1.26
N SER A 35 4.32 8.66 2.41
CA SER A 35 4.19 7.36 3.04
C SER A 35 3.35 7.50 4.29
N VAL A 36 2.46 6.55 4.51
CA VAL A 36 1.68 6.43 5.74
C VAL A 36 1.91 5.04 6.33
N LEU A 37 2.26 5.00 7.61
CA LEU A 37 2.31 3.76 8.37
C LEU A 37 0.88 3.30 8.66
N VAL A 38 0.57 2.05 8.31
CA VAL A 38 -0.72 1.40 8.56
C VAL A 38 -0.50 0.29 9.57
N LYS A 39 -1.12 0.42 10.73
CA LYS A 39 -1.01 -0.51 11.86
C LYS A 39 -1.80 -1.79 11.60
N PRO A 40 -1.51 -2.85 12.36
CA PRO A 40 -2.34 -4.05 12.39
C PRO A 40 -3.83 -3.74 12.53
N SER A 41 -4.65 -4.39 11.70
CA SER A 41 -6.11 -4.24 11.65
C SER A 41 -6.60 -2.79 11.44
N GLU A 42 -5.76 -1.91 10.91
CA GLU A 42 -6.12 -0.52 10.62
C GLU A 42 -6.70 -0.37 9.21
N LYS A 43 -7.79 0.38 9.10
CA LYS A 43 -8.41 0.77 7.85
C LYS A 43 -8.30 2.28 7.66
N ILE A 44 -7.62 2.72 6.60
CA ILE A 44 -7.40 4.14 6.30
C ILE A 44 -7.71 4.47 4.84
N ILE A 45 -7.91 5.75 4.54
CA ILE A 45 -7.91 6.25 3.16
C ILE A 45 -6.47 6.62 2.79
N VAL A 46 -5.99 6.10 1.67
CA VAL A 46 -4.69 6.48 1.11
C VAL A 46 -4.89 7.28 -0.18
N HIS A 47 -4.05 8.29 -0.36
CA HIS A 47 -4.16 9.26 -1.46
C HIS A 47 -3.00 9.12 -2.44
N SER A 48 -3.29 9.33 -3.73
CA SER A 48 -2.28 9.37 -4.80
C SER A 48 -2.78 10.23 -5.95
N SER A 49 -1.96 11.15 -6.46
CA SER A 49 -2.27 11.95 -7.64
C SER A 49 -2.19 11.16 -8.94
N VAL A 50 -1.61 9.96 -8.92
CA VAL A 50 -1.45 9.08 -10.10
C VAL A 50 -2.27 7.79 -10.00
N GLY A 51 -2.91 7.53 -8.85
CA GLY A 51 -3.69 6.31 -8.62
C GLY A 51 -2.83 5.05 -8.54
N GLU A 52 -1.60 5.19 -8.06
CA GLU A 52 -0.66 4.10 -7.79
C GLU A 52 -0.10 4.26 -6.37
N TRP A 53 0.06 3.12 -5.69
CA TRP A 53 0.65 3.01 -4.37
C TRP A 53 1.62 1.85 -4.30
N HIS A 54 2.64 1.98 -3.46
CA HIS A 54 3.60 0.94 -3.11
C HIS A 54 3.38 0.51 -1.67
N LEU A 55 3.59 -0.77 -1.42
CA LEU A 55 3.65 -1.38 -0.10
C LEU A 55 5.10 -1.66 0.22
N ASP A 56 5.56 -1.14 1.34
CA ASP A 56 6.95 -1.30 1.76
C ASP A 56 7.04 -1.56 3.27
N SER A 57 8.15 -2.19 3.68
CA SER A 57 8.46 -2.52 5.07
C SER A 57 9.62 -1.66 5.61
N MET A 58 9.83 -0.48 5.04
CA MET A 58 10.93 0.40 5.43
C MET A 58 10.50 1.30 6.59
N PHE A 59 10.67 0.81 7.81
CA PHE A 59 10.28 1.53 9.01
C PHE A 59 11.38 2.45 9.51
N TYR A 60 10.99 3.60 10.07
CA TYR A 60 11.90 4.42 10.88
C TYR A 60 12.02 3.91 12.33
N ASP A 61 11.06 3.11 12.77
CA ASP A 61 11.00 2.54 14.12
C ASP A 61 11.60 1.12 14.12
N ASP A 62 12.64 0.94 14.93
CA ASP A 62 13.37 -0.32 15.09
C ASP A 62 12.47 -1.46 15.60
N GLU A 63 11.42 -1.15 16.37
CA GLU A 63 10.51 -2.17 16.90
C GLU A 63 9.69 -2.82 15.78
N TYR A 64 9.24 -2.04 14.80
CA TYR A 64 8.48 -2.56 13.65
C TYR A 64 9.37 -3.40 12.75
N TYR A 65 10.61 -2.96 12.53
CA TYR A 65 11.60 -3.75 11.79
C TYR A 65 11.90 -5.09 12.50
N LYS A 66 12.05 -5.07 13.83
CA LYS A 66 12.30 -6.28 14.62
C LYS A 66 11.16 -7.31 14.44
N LEU A 67 9.90 -6.87 14.44
CA LEU A 67 8.76 -7.77 14.21
C LEU A 67 8.82 -8.48 12.86
N TRP A 68 9.17 -7.75 11.79
CA TRP A 68 9.36 -8.34 10.47
C TRP A 68 10.53 -9.33 10.45
N LYS A 69 11.65 -8.97 11.07
CA LYS A 69 12.83 -9.82 11.16
C LYS A 69 12.58 -11.11 11.95
N ASP A 70 11.88 -11.03 13.08
CA ASP A 70 11.58 -12.19 13.93
C ASP A 70 10.68 -13.21 13.22
N ARG A 71 9.98 -12.79 12.14
CA ARG A 71 9.21 -13.66 11.24
C ARG A 71 9.95 -14.12 9.98
N GLY A 72 11.23 -13.76 9.84
CA GLY A 72 12.02 -14.07 8.64
C GLY A 72 11.65 -13.23 7.41
N LEU A 73 10.96 -12.11 7.60
CA LEU A 73 10.46 -11.25 6.52
C LEU A 73 11.36 -10.05 6.22
N GLN A 74 12.52 -9.92 6.86
CA GLN A 74 13.45 -8.80 6.71
C GLN A 74 13.98 -8.57 5.28
N LYS A 75 13.79 -9.54 4.38
CA LYS A 75 14.20 -9.43 2.97
C LYS A 75 13.19 -8.65 2.11
N TYR A 76 11.95 -8.47 2.58
CA TYR A 76 10.84 -7.91 1.79
C TYR A 76 10.68 -6.39 1.97
N CYS A 77 11.72 -5.63 1.61
CA CYS A 77 11.68 -4.16 1.74
C CYS A 77 10.63 -3.51 0.81
N ASN A 78 10.48 -4.05 -0.41
CA ASN A 78 9.46 -3.66 -1.36
C ASN A 78 8.47 -4.83 -1.50
N VAL A 79 7.34 -4.73 -0.80
CA VAL A 79 6.37 -5.81 -0.74
C VAL A 79 5.63 -5.90 -2.07
N GLY A 80 5.03 -4.79 -2.49
CA GLY A 80 4.24 -4.80 -3.71
C GLY A 80 3.76 -3.43 -4.16
N LYS A 81 2.91 -3.44 -5.18
CA LYS A 81 2.34 -2.25 -5.79
C LYS A 81 0.90 -2.52 -6.19
N PHE A 82 0.03 -1.53 -6.00
CA PHE A 82 -1.36 -1.57 -6.43
C PHE A 82 -1.83 -0.25 -7.05
N ARG A 83 -2.98 -0.30 -7.74
CA ARG A 83 -3.56 0.85 -8.44
C ARG A 83 -5.03 1.03 -8.10
N SER A 84 -5.52 2.25 -8.33
CA SER A 84 -6.90 2.63 -7.99
C SER A 84 -7.95 2.00 -8.90
N GLN A 85 -7.53 1.59 -10.09
CA GLN A 85 -8.33 0.84 -11.04
C GLN A 85 -7.46 -0.34 -11.53
N PRO A 86 -7.66 -1.54 -10.98
CA PRO A 86 -6.98 -2.73 -11.50
C PRO A 86 -7.40 -2.99 -12.95
N CYS A 87 -6.51 -3.56 -13.76
CA CYS A 87 -6.87 -4.06 -15.09
C CYS A 87 -7.56 -5.44 -14.94
N ALA A 88 -7.92 -6.07 -16.06
CA ALA A 88 -8.58 -7.39 -16.09
C ALA A 88 -7.83 -8.51 -15.31
N SER A 89 -6.56 -8.30 -14.96
CA SER A 89 -5.73 -9.26 -14.20
C SER A 89 -5.47 -8.87 -12.75
N GLY A 90 -6.07 -7.78 -12.24
CA GLY A 90 -5.66 -7.18 -10.97
C GLY A 90 -4.31 -6.49 -11.12
N ASN A 91 -4.23 -5.16 -11.05
CA ASN A 91 -2.92 -4.48 -11.11
C ASN A 91 -2.21 -4.58 -9.75
N TYR A 92 -1.89 -5.81 -9.35
CA TYR A 92 -1.04 -6.15 -8.21
C TYR A 92 0.26 -6.69 -8.75
N ALA A 93 1.35 -5.99 -8.44
CA ALA A 93 2.68 -6.49 -8.75
C ALA A 93 3.41 -6.72 -7.44
N TRP A 94 3.77 -7.97 -7.18
CA TRP A 94 4.72 -8.32 -6.14
C TRP A 94 6.11 -8.02 -6.67
N MET A 95 6.89 -7.31 -5.87
CA MET A 95 8.22 -6.86 -6.31
C MET A 95 9.30 -7.91 -5.98
N GLU A 96 8.96 -8.91 -5.17
CA GLU A 96 9.82 -10.02 -4.74
C GLU A 96 9.19 -11.38 -5.11
N TYR A 97 10.02 -12.37 -5.46
CA TYR A 97 9.58 -13.64 -6.09
C TYR A 97 8.86 -14.62 -5.14
N ASP A 98 9.29 -14.68 -3.88
CA ASP A 98 8.56 -15.39 -2.83
C ASP A 98 7.54 -14.42 -2.27
N ASN A 99 6.25 -14.74 -2.35
CA ASN A 99 5.24 -13.77 -1.97
C ASN A 99 4.37 -14.29 -0.82
N PRO A 100 4.78 -14.04 0.45
CA PRO A 100 4.06 -14.49 1.63
C PRO A 100 2.82 -13.62 1.93
N PHE A 101 2.42 -12.75 1.02
CA PHE A 101 1.34 -11.80 1.20
C PHE A 101 0.33 -11.89 0.05
N ILE A 102 -0.92 -11.53 0.35
CA ILE A 102 -1.99 -11.36 -0.62
C ILE A 102 -2.49 -9.92 -0.53
N CYS A 103 -2.83 -9.33 -1.67
CA CYS A 103 -3.39 -8.00 -1.75
C CYS A 103 -4.58 -8.04 -2.72
N SER A 104 -5.76 -7.73 -2.22
CA SER A 104 -7.04 -7.99 -2.91
C SER A 104 -7.82 -6.70 -3.11
N TYR A 105 -8.39 -6.53 -4.31
CA TYR A 105 -9.32 -5.45 -4.64
C TYR A 105 -10.77 -5.86 -4.35
N SER A 106 -11.55 -4.90 -3.84
CA SER A 106 -13.00 -4.92 -3.96
C SER A 106 -13.48 -3.57 -4.45
N GLU A 107 -14.39 -3.58 -5.44
CA GLU A 107 -15.13 -2.38 -5.81
C GLU A 107 -16.08 -2.00 -4.67
N ILE A 108 -16.26 -0.69 -4.47
CA ILE A 108 -17.20 -0.14 -3.50
C ILE A 108 -17.97 1.00 -4.16
N GLU A 109 -19.18 1.25 -3.68
CA GLU A 109 -20.00 2.38 -4.12
C GLU A 109 -19.63 3.65 -3.33
N GLY A 110 -19.56 4.79 -4.02
CA GLY A 110 -19.33 6.12 -3.40
C GLY A 110 -18.11 6.87 -3.95
N ASP A 111 -17.65 7.88 -3.21
CA ASP A 111 -16.58 8.80 -3.65
C ASP A 111 -15.17 8.18 -3.60
N VAL A 112 -15.01 7.02 -2.97
CA VAL A 112 -13.75 6.28 -2.86
C VAL A 112 -13.78 5.12 -3.83
N ILE A 113 -12.81 5.06 -4.75
CA ILE A 113 -12.88 4.21 -5.94
C ILE A 113 -12.38 2.77 -5.70
N GLY A 114 -12.53 2.24 -4.49
CA GLY A 114 -12.16 0.86 -4.19
C GLY A 114 -11.79 0.61 -2.73
N PHE A 115 -11.60 -0.67 -2.44
CA PHE A 115 -11.13 -1.19 -1.17
C PHE A 115 -10.01 -2.20 -1.38
N MET A 116 -8.88 -1.95 -0.74
CA MET A 116 -7.71 -2.82 -0.70
C MET A 116 -7.63 -3.54 0.63
N THR A 117 -7.47 -4.85 0.57
CA THR A 117 -7.14 -5.67 1.75
C THR A 117 -5.76 -6.29 1.57
N PHE A 118 -4.91 -6.20 2.58
CA PHE A 118 -3.57 -6.77 2.60
C PHE A 118 -3.46 -7.82 3.71
N GLU A 119 -3.02 -9.02 3.39
CA GLU A 119 -3.01 -10.18 4.30
C GLU A 119 -1.79 -11.08 4.08
N MET A 120 -1.52 -12.01 5.00
CA MET A 120 -0.49 -13.04 4.85
C MET A 120 -1.06 -14.26 4.11
N THR A 121 -0.24 -14.96 3.33
CA THR A 121 -0.57 -16.32 2.83
C THR A 121 -0.47 -17.32 3.98
N GLU A 122 -1.50 -18.15 4.18
CA GLU A 122 -1.49 -19.27 5.13
C GLU A 122 -0.51 -20.39 4.73
#